data_AF-A0A7C5Q1D8-F1
#
_entry.id   AF-A0A7C5Q1D8-F1
#
_cell.length_a   1.000
_cell.length_b   1.000
_cell.length_c   1.000
_cell.angle_alpha   90.00
_cell.angle_beta   90.00
_cell.angle_gamma   90.00
#
_symmetry.space_group_name_H-M   'P 1'
#
loop_
_entity.id
_entity.type
_entity.pdbx_description
1 polymer ?
#
loop_
_entity_poly.entity_id
_entity_poly.type
_entity_poly.pdbx_seq_one_letter_code
_entity_poly.pdbx_strand_id
1 'polypeptide(L)'
;MFEALRGGEICKLLESYLRHSSRLEPAELEELLHSFPFRGNREGLNPNLLALKVFRKRRDLVSAEDLARRLGVSRKTAEEILRREPIETLFPVSDGERSRLVKAFLIPLNAGSSFSLEVEGETLRILERLTGKRFFLSFDRLFDPRTQSFMLSVYAGLRYGSRVRALAFTGRLSPEGSVEGVRFLEEKLTVCAEEGIPLLFPSEDLKSLKDLHRFVESLVIPVGFLPGVDPHPFRDAFDFSEEYLRRVFHIEEPLVWSEEFPESAEAFSRLNRWIEGLSLRLKNLREKHIDFRVGFSSRIVAASFLAGVRLSKARLPVIFLRHEDSSYRELYLIETDRVEPEAPEELIDVKVRGKVGEIRIHTKGDPLPEEGVMSIRTPAGEALDARVLETAASINRRIRPLRLGCVDLHLETSNALSFALGYLLEDYQCFRIFHRGKLVYVLRPGDGERVPYLLNAFSLNMIESSRAFLEIEELPLPEALEELREKGFVSFVSHGSTAEVLSRMLGREVRVSREPLRLRQGDVALVFQLRVRPREGQVFTEEEIRRIVEENRFTFFRVRVHS
;
A
#
# COMPACT_ATOMS: atom_id res chain seq x y z
N MET A 1 16.13 53.13 -1.37
CA MET A 1 15.81 52.56 -0.05
C MET A 1 16.30 51.12 0.09
N PHE A 2 15.86 50.19 -0.77
CA PHE A 2 16.18 48.76 -0.61
C PHE A 2 17.65 48.38 -0.82
N GLU A 3 18.39 49.08 -1.69
CA GLU A 3 19.83 48.85 -1.90
C GLU A 3 20.71 49.22 -0.70
N ALA A 4 20.22 50.08 0.19
CA ALA A 4 20.94 50.52 1.38
C ALA A 4 20.73 49.58 2.59
N LEU A 5 19.75 48.68 2.53
CA LEU A 5 19.43 47.75 3.61
C LEU A 5 20.40 46.57 3.62
N ARG A 6 20.91 46.21 4.79
CA ARG A 6 21.70 44.98 4.94
C ARG A 6 20.79 43.76 4.86
N GLY A 7 21.34 42.60 4.48
CA GLY A 7 20.57 41.35 4.25
C GLY A 7 19.51 40.99 5.28
N GLY A 8 19.83 41.13 6.57
CA GLY A 8 18.88 40.83 7.65
C GLY A 8 17.72 41.84 7.75
N GLU A 9 17.96 43.11 7.44
CA GLU A 9 16.95 44.18 7.49
C GLU A 9 15.96 44.04 6.34
N ILE A 10 16.48 43.76 5.13
CA ILE A 10 15.62 43.54 3.96
C ILE A 10 14.75 42.29 4.11
N CYS A 11 15.27 41.20 4.69
CA CYS A 11 14.45 40.00 4.92
C CYS A 11 13.29 40.28 5.89
N LYS A 12 13.55 41.00 6.99
CA LYS A 12 12.50 41.39 7.95
C LYS A 12 11.42 42.26 7.30
N LEU A 13 11.82 43.20 6.45
CA LEU A 13 10.90 44.07 5.71
C LEU A 13 10.02 43.25 4.75
N LEU A 14 10.63 42.35 3.96
CA LEU A 14 9.91 41.49 3.03
C LEU A 14 8.94 40.53 3.73
N GLU A 15 9.32 39.95 4.86
CA GLU A 15 8.42 39.15 5.68
C GLU A 15 7.24 39.96 6.23
N SER A 16 7.45 41.23 6.57
CA SER A 16 6.37 42.15 6.96
C SER A 16 5.39 42.35 5.81
N TYR A 17 5.87 42.58 4.58
CA TYR A 17 5.03 42.68 3.40
C TYR A 17 4.28 41.38 3.06
N LEU A 18 4.89 40.22 3.28
CA LEU A 18 4.21 38.94 3.11
C LEU A 18 3.06 38.75 4.11
N ARG A 19 3.21 39.25 5.34
CA ARG A 19 2.15 39.21 6.37
C ARG A 19 1.06 40.25 6.13
N HIS A 20 1.44 41.46 5.73
CA HIS A 20 0.54 42.61 5.58
C HIS A 20 0.54 43.16 4.16
N SER A 21 0.22 42.32 3.18
CA SER A 21 0.37 42.64 1.76
C SER A 21 -0.49 43.80 1.26
N SER A 22 -1.54 44.18 1.99
CA SER A 22 -2.36 45.36 1.68
C SER A 22 -1.67 46.69 2.03
N ARG A 23 -0.61 46.67 2.85
CA ARG A 23 0.14 47.87 3.27
C ARG A 23 1.24 48.27 2.30
N LEU A 24 1.53 47.45 1.30
CA LEU A 24 2.58 47.75 0.33
C LEU A 24 2.01 48.67 -0.75
N GLU A 25 2.49 49.92 -0.76
CA GLU A 25 2.07 50.91 -1.75
C GLU A 25 2.64 50.59 -3.13
N PRO A 26 1.95 50.95 -4.24
CA PRO A 26 2.45 50.70 -5.59
C PRO A 26 3.86 51.23 -5.85
N ALA A 27 4.19 52.41 -5.31
CA ALA A 27 5.52 53.01 -5.43
C ALA A 27 6.62 52.20 -4.72
N GLU A 28 6.33 51.65 -3.53
CA GLU A 28 7.27 50.80 -2.79
C GLU A 28 7.49 49.46 -3.51
N LEU A 29 6.44 48.91 -4.13
CA LEU A 29 6.52 47.69 -4.94
C LEU A 29 7.37 47.91 -6.19
N GLU A 30 7.23 49.05 -6.85
CA GLU A 30 8.03 49.43 -8.02
C GLU A 30 9.51 49.59 -7.64
N GLU A 31 9.80 50.27 -6.53
CA GLU A 31 11.17 50.39 -6.01
C GLU A 31 11.76 49.02 -5.65
N LEU A 32 10.96 48.15 -5.02
CA LEU A 32 11.38 46.78 -4.69
C LEU A 32 11.72 45.98 -5.96
N LEU A 33 10.90 46.09 -7.00
CA LEU A 33 11.14 45.45 -8.29
C LEU A 33 12.38 46.02 -8.99
N HIS A 34 12.64 47.32 -8.82
CA HIS A 34 13.83 47.97 -9.36
C HIS A 34 15.13 47.46 -8.70
N SER A 35 15.13 47.24 -7.39
CA SER A 35 16.30 46.76 -6.65
C SER A 35 16.51 45.24 -6.72
N PHE A 36 15.56 44.49 -7.30
CA PHE A 36 15.66 43.05 -7.48
C PHE A 36 16.49 42.69 -8.74
N PRO A 37 17.36 41.66 -8.71
CA PRO A 37 17.69 40.80 -7.59
C PRO A 37 18.73 41.41 -6.64
N PHE A 38 18.57 41.15 -5.34
CA PHE A 38 19.48 41.56 -4.29
C PHE A 38 20.78 40.75 -4.33
N ARG A 39 21.91 41.44 -4.35
CA ARG A 39 23.26 40.85 -4.38
C ARG A 39 23.97 41.04 -3.03
N GLY A 40 24.97 40.21 -2.75
CA GLY A 40 25.89 40.38 -1.62
C GLY A 40 25.53 39.63 -0.33
N ASN A 41 24.33 39.04 -0.23
CA ASN A 41 23.99 38.15 0.89
C ASN A 41 24.54 36.75 0.66
N ARG A 42 25.15 36.17 1.69
CA ARG A 42 25.77 34.83 1.62
C ARG A 42 25.16 33.82 2.59
N GLU A 43 24.42 34.27 3.60
CA GLU A 43 23.87 33.42 4.64
C GLU A 43 22.49 33.91 5.10
N GLY A 44 21.72 32.99 5.71
CA GLY A 44 20.41 33.29 6.29
C GLY A 44 19.25 33.10 5.32
N LEU A 45 18.18 33.86 5.53
CA LEU A 45 17.01 33.85 4.64
C LEU A 45 17.38 34.41 3.28
N ASN A 46 16.74 33.89 2.24
CA ASN A 46 16.95 34.36 0.88
C ASN A 46 16.02 35.55 0.56
N PRO A 47 16.53 36.79 0.48
CA PRO A 47 15.71 37.95 0.16
C PRO A 47 15.13 37.89 -1.26
N ASN A 48 15.80 37.21 -2.20
CA ASN A 48 15.31 37.09 -3.56
C ASN A 48 14.05 36.21 -3.63
N LEU A 49 14.01 35.08 -2.91
CA LEU A 49 12.80 34.29 -2.83
C LEU A 49 11.68 35.03 -2.08
N LEU A 50 12.00 35.73 -1.00
CA LEU A 50 11.02 36.52 -0.25
C LEU A 50 10.38 37.61 -1.13
N ALA A 51 11.20 38.36 -1.87
CA ALA A 51 10.71 39.37 -2.82
C ALA A 51 9.87 38.74 -3.92
N LEU A 52 10.29 37.60 -4.47
CA LEU A 52 9.50 36.87 -5.45
C LEU A 52 8.14 36.43 -4.91
N LYS A 53 8.08 35.97 -3.64
CA LYS A 53 6.82 35.65 -2.98
C LYS A 53 5.93 36.89 -2.81
N VAL A 54 6.52 38.07 -2.52
CA VAL A 54 5.78 39.35 -2.48
C VAL A 54 5.21 39.67 -3.87
N PHE A 55 6.03 39.60 -4.92
CA PHE A 55 5.59 39.83 -6.30
C PHE A 55 4.47 38.90 -6.72
N ARG A 56 4.55 37.61 -6.36
CA ARG A 56 3.48 36.62 -6.62
C ARG A 56 2.18 36.93 -5.87
N LYS A 57 2.28 37.48 -4.66
CA LYS A 57 1.11 37.86 -3.84
C LYS A 57 0.45 39.14 -4.35
N ARG A 58 1.23 40.04 -4.97
CA ARG A 58 0.76 41.29 -5.63
C ARG A 58 0.90 41.23 -7.15
N ARG A 59 0.65 40.04 -7.73
CA ARG A 59 0.78 39.80 -9.19
C ARG A 59 -0.18 40.64 -10.05
N ASP A 60 -1.17 41.25 -9.42
CA ASP A 60 -2.09 42.25 -9.98
C ASP A 60 -1.41 43.59 -10.29
N LEU A 61 -0.34 43.92 -9.55
CA LEU A 61 0.41 45.17 -9.70
C LEU A 61 1.83 45.00 -10.26
N VAL A 62 2.33 43.77 -10.33
CA VAL A 62 3.65 43.49 -10.91
C VAL A 62 3.52 43.23 -12.40
N SER A 63 4.14 44.10 -13.21
CA SER A 63 4.30 43.90 -14.64
C SER A 63 5.23 42.71 -14.93
N ALA A 64 4.74 41.75 -15.69
CA ALA A 64 5.56 40.61 -16.12
C ALA A 64 6.72 41.03 -17.04
N GLU A 65 6.55 42.13 -17.79
CA GLU A 65 7.61 42.70 -18.64
C GLU A 65 8.77 43.21 -17.78
N ASP A 66 8.45 43.89 -16.67
CA ASP A 66 9.46 44.45 -15.77
C ASP A 66 10.21 43.35 -15.04
N LEU A 67 9.48 42.35 -14.53
CA LEU A 67 10.11 41.18 -13.92
C LEU A 67 10.98 40.41 -14.93
N ALA A 68 10.52 40.26 -16.17
CA ALA A 68 11.28 39.63 -17.25
C ALA A 68 12.60 40.35 -17.52
N ARG A 69 12.58 41.69 -17.62
CA ARG A 69 13.79 42.51 -17.76
C ARG A 69 14.76 42.34 -16.59
N ARG A 70 14.25 42.28 -15.35
CA ARG A 70 15.08 42.12 -14.14
C ARG A 70 15.73 40.74 -14.05
N LEU A 71 15.02 39.71 -14.48
CA LEU A 71 15.51 38.32 -14.48
C LEU A 71 16.30 37.95 -15.73
N GLY A 72 16.27 38.76 -16.79
CA GLY A 72 16.87 38.43 -18.08
C GLY A 72 16.18 37.26 -18.78
N VAL A 73 14.86 37.13 -18.61
CA VAL A 73 14.05 36.04 -19.19
C VAL A 73 12.96 36.59 -20.11
N SER A 74 12.26 35.70 -20.82
CA SER A 74 11.12 36.12 -21.64
C SER A 74 9.95 36.58 -20.76
N ARG A 75 9.12 37.50 -21.28
CA ARG A 75 7.85 37.91 -20.65
C ARG A 75 6.99 36.70 -20.26
N LYS A 76 6.88 35.70 -21.15
CA LYS A 76 6.12 34.47 -20.89
C LYS A 76 6.68 33.69 -19.69
N THR A 77 7.99 33.58 -19.57
CA THR A 77 8.65 32.93 -18.43
C THR A 77 8.36 33.68 -17.12
N ALA A 78 8.41 35.02 -17.13
CA ALA A 78 8.07 35.82 -15.96
C ALA A 78 6.59 35.68 -15.56
N GLU A 79 5.67 35.64 -16.54
CA GLU A 79 4.24 35.36 -16.29
C GLU A 79 4.04 33.98 -15.63
N GLU A 80 4.74 32.94 -16.10
CA GLU A 80 4.72 31.61 -15.50
C GLU A 80 5.22 31.62 -14.05
N ILE A 81 6.31 32.34 -13.78
CA ILE A 81 6.88 32.49 -12.43
C ILE A 81 5.94 33.24 -11.48
N LEU A 82 5.12 34.16 -11.97
CA LEU A 82 4.18 34.89 -11.13
C LEU A 82 2.92 34.07 -10.81
N ARG A 83 2.50 33.18 -11.72
CA ARG A 83 1.16 32.59 -11.69
C ARG A 83 1.12 31.10 -11.41
N ARG A 84 2.10 30.32 -11.85
CA ARG A 84 2.09 28.86 -11.67
C ARG A 84 2.26 28.48 -10.21
N GLU A 85 1.66 27.36 -9.82
CA GLU A 85 1.81 26.82 -8.48
C GLU A 85 3.24 26.28 -8.27
N PRO A 86 3.90 26.62 -7.15
CA PRO A 86 5.23 26.14 -6.87
C PRO A 86 5.19 24.73 -6.26
N ILE A 87 6.22 23.96 -6.55
CA ILE A 87 6.53 22.71 -5.88
C ILE A 87 7.59 23.03 -4.82
N GLU A 88 7.35 22.59 -3.58
CA GLU A 88 8.30 22.77 -2.47
C GLU A 88 8.85 21.40 -2.06
N THR A 89 10.18 21.27 -2.02
CA THR A 89 10.87 20.07 -1.53
C THR A 89 11.93 20.41 -0.51
N LEU A 90 12.29 19.44 0.33
CA LEU A 90 13.23 19.64 1.43
C LEU A 90 14.56 18.95 1.15
N PHE A 91 15.63 19.55 1.65
CA PHE A 91 16.95 18.93 1.72
C PHE A 91 17.74 19.53 2.89
N PRO A 92 18.55 18.73 3.58
CA PRO A 92 19.43 19.24 4.62
C PRO A 92 20.74 19.76 4.02
N VAL A 93 21.27 20.83 4.61
CA VAL A 93 22.61 21.34 4.37
C VAL A 93 23.38 21.32 5.68
N SER A 94 24.66 20.95 5.63
CA SER A 94 25.56 20.92 6.77
C SER A 94 26.97 21.33 6.36
N ASP A 95 27.67 22.01 7.27
CA ASP A 95 29.11 22.30 7.20
C ASP A 95 29.94 21.49 8.21
N GLY A 96 29.30 20.55 8.93
CA GLY A 96 29.89 19.75 10.00
C GLY A 96 29.68 20.34 11.41
N GLU A 97 29.49 21.65 11.54
CA GLU A 97 29.17 22.29 12.83
C GLU A 97 27.69 22.65 12.96
N ARG A 98 27.08 23.06 11.84
CA ARG A 98 25.69 23.51 11.78
C ARG A 98 24.98 22.78 10.67
N SER A 99 23.87 22.17 11.03
CA SER A 99 22.93 21.55 10.09
C SER A 99 21.60 22.30 10.08
N ARG A 100 20.98 22.39 8.92
CA ARG A 100 19.62 22.92 8.78
C ARG A 100 18.89 22.33 7.59
N LEU A 101 17.57 22.28 7.68
CA LEU A 101 16.71 22.05 6.54
C LEU A 101 16.61 23.32 5.68
N VAL A 102 16.71 23.12 4.37
CA VAL A 102 16.49 24.13 3.34
C VAL A 102 15.37 23.65 2.45
N LYS A 103 14.52 24.58 2.04
CA LYS A 103 13.40 24.32 1.15
C LYS A 103 13.71 24.82 -0.25
N ALA A 104 13.69 23.93 -1.22
CA ALA A 104 13.72 24.28 -2.63
C ALA A 104 12.33 24.76 -3.07
N PHE A 105 12.30 25.85 -3.82
CA PHE A 105 11.11 26.43 -4.41
C PHE A 105 11.21 26.31 -5.93
N LEU A 106 10.37 25.45 -6.50
CA LEU A 106 10.43 25.05 -7.90
C LEU A 106 9.19 25.52 -8.64
N ILE A 107 9.36 26.15 -9.79
CA ILE A 107 8.25 26.43 -10.72
C ILE A 107 8.57 25.76 -12.05
N PRO A 108 7.85 24.70 -12.44
CA PRO A 108 7.97 24.14 -13.78
C PRO A 108 7.62 25.19 -14.84
N LEU A 109 8.38 25.23 -15.94
CA LEU A 109 8.26 26.20 -17.01
C LEU A 109 7.93 25.50 -18.33
N ASN A 110 7.10 26.13 -19.17
CA ASN A 110 6.80 25.66 -20.53
C ASN A 110 7.62 26.39 -21.60
N ALA A 111 8.25 27.51 -21.25
CA ALA A 111 9.03 28.34 -22.17
C ALA A 111 10.34 28.82 -21.53
N GLY A 112 11.33 29.15 -22.37
CA GLY A 112 12.68 29.53 -21.94
C GLY A 112 13.56 28.33 -21.63
N SER A 113 14.58 28.53 -20.80
CA SER A 113 15.49 27.52 -20.24
C SER A 113 15.36 27.47 -18.72
N SER A 114 15.83 26.40 -18.08
CA SER A 114 15.91 26.38 -16.62
C SER A 114 16.85 27.45 -16.09
N PHE A 115 16.50 28.09 -14.98
CA PHE A 115 17.34 29.12 -14.38
C PHE A 115 17.14 29.26 -12.86
N SER A 116 18.16 29.80 -12.19
CA SER A 116 18.21 30.08 -10.75
C SER A 116 19.08 31.32 -10.54
N LEU A 117 18.83 32.05 -9.45
CA LEU A 117 19.70 33.18 -9.04
C LEU A 117 20.87 32.71 -8.18
N GLU A 118 20.80 31.48 -7.66
CA GLU A 118 21.70 30.94 -6.64
C GLU A 118 22.57 29.79 -7.17
N VAL A 119 22.18 29.16 -8.28
CA VAL A 119 22.80 27.94 -8.83
C VAL A 119 23.35 28.17 -10.23
N GLU A 120 24.53 27.61 -10.50
CA GLU A 120 25.18 27.64 -11.80
C GLU A 120 24.42 26.86 -12.88
N GLY A 121 24.52 27.34 -14.13
CA GLY A 121 23.76 26.80 -15.26
C GLY A 121 24.12 25.37 -15.69
N GLU A 122 25.30 24.84 -15.36
CA GLU A 122 25.64 23.44 -15.65
C GLU A 122 24.81 22.47 -14.79
N THR A 123 24.69 22.75 -13.49
CA THR A 123 23.89 21.93 -12.57
C THR A 123 22.41 21.90 -13.00
N LEU A 124 21.89 23.06 -13.45
CA LEU A 124 20.53 23.16 -13.97
C LEU A 124 20.35 22.37 -15.27
N ARG A 125 21.34 22.38 -16.17
CA ARG A 125 21.32 21.61 -17.42
C ARG A 125 21.28 20.10 -17.18
N ILE A 126 22.01 19.61 -16.16
CA ILE A 126 21.94 18.19 -15.76
C ILE A 126 20.51 17.83 -15.33
N LEU A 127 19.90 18.63 -14.45
CA LEU A 127 18.53 18.40 -13.97
C LEU A 127 17.50 18.52 -15.09
N GLU A 128 17.65 19.47 -16.01
CA GLU A 128 16.78 19.62 -17.18
C GLU A 128 16.86 18.37 -18.09
N ARG A 129 18.07 17.84 -18.34
CA ARG A 129 18.24 16.60 -19.13
C ARG A 129 17.60 15.39 -18.43
N LEU A 130 17.83 15.23 -17.13
CA LEU A 130 17.34 14.06 -16.39
C LEU A 130 15.82 14.07 -16.21
N THR A 131 15.22 15.25 -16.04
CA THR A 131 13.77 15.38 -15.82
C THR A 131 12.98 15.59 -17.11
N GLY A 132 13.62 16.04 -18.18
CA GLY A 132 12.96 16.52 -19.39
C GLY A 132 12.11 17.78 -19.16
N LYS A 133 12.29 18.45 -18.01
CA LYS A 133 11.48 19.60 -17.59
C LYS A 133 12.36 20.83 -17.46
N ARG A 134 11.78 21.96 -17.86
CA ARG A 134 12.35 23.28 -17.60
C ARG A 134 11.76 23.83 -16.33
N PHE A 135 12.54 24.58 -15.56
CA PHE A 135 12.08 25.07 -14.26
C PHE A 135 12.82 26.32 -13.80
N PHE A 136 12.14 27.12 -12.99
CA PHE A 136 12.77 28.10 -12.12
C PHE A 136 13.06 27.44 -10.76
N LEU A 137 14.26 27.69 -10.23
CA LEU A 137 14.71 27.20 -8.92
C LEU A 137 15.20 28.36 -8.05
N SER A 138 14.73 28.39 -6.81
CA SER A 138 15.28 29.21 -5.73
C SER A 138 15.11 28.48 -4.40
N PHE A 139 15.57 29.08 -3.31
CA PHE A 139 15.59 28.47 -1.97
C PHE A 139 15.14 29.45 -0.92
N ASP A 140 14.55 28.97 0.17
CA ASP A 140 14.15 29.83 1.30
C ASP A 140 15.32 30.38 2.10
N ARG A 141 16.45 29.67 2.08
CA ARG A 141 17.69 30.03 2.75
C ARG A 141 18.86 29.93 1.79
N LEU A 142 19.82 30.84 1.97
CA LEU A 142 21.08 30.81 1.25
C LEU A 142 21.97 29.71 1.83
N PHE A 143 22.77 29.08 0.99
CA PHE A 143 23.76 28.07 1.36
C PHE A 143 24.83 27.97 0.27
N ASP A 144 25.89 27.19 0.49
CA ASP A 144 26.88 26.95 -0.56
C ASP A 144 26.35 25.93 -1.59
N PRO A 145 26.02 26.36 -2.83
CA PRO A 145 25.45 25.48 -3.85
C PRO A 145 26.45 24.41 -4.32
N ARG A 146 27.76 24.59 -4.07
CA ARG A 146 28.81 23.61 -4.43
C ARG A 146 28.70 22.31 -3.63
N THR A 147 27.98 22.34 -2.50
CA THR A 147 27.64 21.12 -1.75
C THR A 147 26.73 20.17 -2.53
N GLN A 148 26.03 20.68 -3.56
CA GLN A 148 25.14 19.95 -4.47
C GLN A 148 24.09 19.06 -3.78
N SER A 149 23.82 19.31 -2.49
CA SER A 149 22.95 18.47 -1.66
C SER A 149 21.47 18.57 -2.07
N PHE A 150 21.12 19.58 -2.87
CA PHE A 150 19.77 19.84 -3.34
C PHE A 150 19.39 19.06 -4.61
N MET A 151 20.35 18.50 -5.36
CA MET A 151 20.06 17.99 -6.71
C MET A 151 19.01 16.87 -6.72
N LEU A 152 19.15 15.88 -5.82
CA LEU A 152 18.17 14.80 -5.66
C LEU A 152 16.78 15.33 -5.27
N SER A 153 16.73 16.33 -4.38
CA SER A 153 15.48 16.98 -3.95
C SER A 153 14.77 17.68 -5.10
N VAL A 154 15.53 18.42 -5.92
CA VAL A 154 14.98 19.11 -7.10
C VAL A 154 14.48 18.12 -8.14
N TYR A 155 15.25 17.07 -8.43
CA TYR A 155 14.80 16.00 -9.32
C TYR A 155 13.50 15.37 -8.82
N ALA A 156 13.45 14.98 -7.53
CA ALA A 156 12.29 14.35 -6.93
C ALA A 156 11.06 15.27 -6.99
N GLY A 157 11.21 16.55 -6.67
CA GLY A 157 10.15 17.55 -6.76
C GLY A 157 9.61 17.70 -8.17
N LEU A 158 10.49 17.81 -9.17
CA LEU A 158 10.08 17.93 -10.57
C LEU A 158 9.41 16.66 -11.09
N ARG A 159 9.83 15.47 -10.65
CA ARG A 159 9.30 14.18 -11.13
C ARG A 159 7.98 13.80 -10.45
N TYR A 160 7.91 13.92 -9.13
CA TYR A 160 6.83 13.37 -8.29
C TYR A 160 5.92 14.43 -7.66
N GLY A 161 6.30 15.72 -7.71
CA GLY A 161 5.46 16.82 -7.25
C GLY A 161 5.11 16.74 -5.77
N SER A 162 3.81 16.84 -5.44
CA SER A 162 3.33 16.83 -4.06
C SER A 162 3.54 15.50 -3.32
N ARG A 163 3.73 14.38 -4.04
CA ARG A 163 3.94 13.04 -3.45
C ARG A 163 5.18 12.97 -2.55
N VAL A 164 6.17 13.81 -2.80
CA VAL A 164 7.45 13.82 -2.08
C VAL A 164 7.57 14.98 -1.09
N ARG A 165 6.50 15.73 -0.83
CA ARG A 165 6.53 16.93 0.01
C ARG A 165 6.89 16.63 1.48
N ALA A 166 6.59 15.42 1.93
CA ALA A 166 6.89 14.95 3.28
C ALA A 166 8.30 14.35 3.43
N LEU A 167 9.07 14.29 2.34
CA LEU A 167 10.40 13.69 2.31
C LEU A 167 11.46 14.78 2.13
N ALA A 168 12.59 14.59 2.79
CA ALA A 168 13.83 15.28 2.48
C ALA A 168 14.72 14.39 1.60
N PHE A 169 15.57 15.02 0.80
CA PHE A 169 16.49 14.32 -0.08
C PHE A 169 17.88 14.95 0.04
N THR A 170 18.93 14.14 -0.04
CA THR A 170 20.28 14.63 -0.19
C THR A 170 21.04 13.76 -1.18
N GLY A 171 21.92 14.34 -1.99
CA GLY A 171 22.66 13.58 -3.00
C GLY A 171 22.94 14.41 -4.25
N ARG A 172 24.07 14.11 -4.89
CA ARG A 172 24.45 14.67 -6.20
C ARG A 172 23.90 13.77 -7.30
N LEU A 173 23.65 14.34 -8.47
CA LEU A 173 23.23 13.57 -9.63
C LEU A 173 24.26 13.69 -10.74
N SER A 174 24.73 12.54 -11.22
CA SER A 174 25.56 12.50 -12.41
C SER A 174 24.73 12.80 -13.66
N PRO A 175 25.36 13.22 -14.77
CA PRO A 175 24.75 13.34 -16.07
C PRO A 175 23.91 12.13 -16.54
N GLU A 176 24.31 10.93 -16.14
CA GLU A 176 23.74 9.62 -16.50
C GLU A 176 22.58 9.21 -15.57
N GLY A 177 22.34 9.95 -14.48
CA GLY A 177 21.31 9.62 -13.50
C GLY A 177 21.78 8.71 -12.36
N SER A 178 23.09 8.62 -12.13
CA SER A 178 23.63 8.02 -10.91
C SER A 178 23.44 8.97 -9.73
N VAL A 179 23.12 8.41 -8.57
CA VAL A 179 22.93 9.15 -7.32
C VAL A 179 24.18 8.97 -6.47
N GLU A 180 24.85 10.07 -6.15
CA GLU A 180 26.16 10.06 -5.50
C GLU A 180 26.15 10.74 -4.14
N GLY A 181 27.00 10.22 -3.26
CA GLY A 181 27.23 10.70 -1.90
C GLY A 181 27.53 12.19 -1.80
N VAL A 182 27.19 12.74 -0.63
CA VAL A 182 27.47 14.12 -0.22
C VAL A 182 28.14 14.12 1.15
N ARG A 183 28.84 15.20 1.48
CA ARG A 183 29.48 15.37 2.79
C ARG A 183 28.46 15.50 3.92
N PHE A 184 28.90 15.19 5.13
CA PHE A 184 28.19 15.38 6.40
C PHE A 184 26.83 14.65 6.45
N LEU A 185 26.83 13.38 6.03
CA LEU A 185 25.60 12.59 5.97
C LEU A 185 24.97 12.39 7.36
N GLU A 186 25.79 12.11 8.38
CA GLU A 186 25.28 11.86 9.73
C GLU A 186 24.66 13.12 10.33
N GLU A 187 25.31 14.28 10.19
CA GLU A 187 24.79 15.55 10.68
C GLU A 187 23.50 15.97 9.95
N LYS A 188 23.35 15.54 8.69
CA LYS A 188 22.12 15.72 7.89
C LYS A 188 21.00 14.78 8.33
N LEU A 189 21.33 13.53 8.67
CA LEU A 189 20.36 12.58 9.22
C LEU A 189 19.85 13.08 10.57
N THR A 190 20.73 13.55 11.46
CA THR A 190 20.37 14.09 12.77
C THR A 190 19.38 15.25 12.66
N VAL A 191 19.65 16.27 11.83
CA VAL A 191 18.71 17.41 11.69
C VAL A 191 17.37 17.00 11.08
N CYS A 192 17.36 15.99 10.21
CA CYS A 192 16.11 15.46 9.66
C CYS A 192 15.34 14.66 10.71
N ALA A 193 16.04 13.92 11.58
CA ALA A 193 15.45 13.16 12.68
C ALA A 193 14.82 14.08 13.74
N GLU A 194 15.52 15.16 14.13
CA GLU A 194 15.02 16.18 15.05
C GLU A 194 13.71 16.84 14.56
N GLU A 195 13.61 17.05 13.26
CA GLU A 195 12.43 17.61 12.60
C GLU A 195 11.38 16.53 12.23
N GLY A 196 11.69 15.25 12.49
CA GLY A 196 10.82 14.12 12.17
C GLY A 196 10.53 13.95 10.68
N ILE A 197 11.45 14.36 9.81
CA ILE A 197 11.33 14.28 8.34
C ILE A 197 12.23 13.15 7.83
N PRO A 198 11.70 12.16 7.10
CA PRO A 198 12.54 11.12 6.52
C PRO A 198 13.50 11.67 5.45
N LEU A 199 14.74 11.18 5.46
CA LEU A 199 15.78 11.62 4.54
C LEU A 199 16.19 10.48 3.60
N LEU A 200 15.95 10.65 2.31
CA LEU A 200 16.53 9.77 1.29
C LEU A 200 17.94 10.25 0.95
N PHE A 201 18.88 9.32 0.94
CA PHE A 201 20.30 9.59 0.71
C PHE A 201 20.95 8.48 -0.14
N PRO A 202 22.09 8.77 -0.79
CA PRO A 202 22.79 7.82 -1.63
C PRO A 202 23.40 6.72 -0.77
N SER A 203 23.17 5.47 -1.14
CA SER A 203 23.68 4.28 -0.44
C SER A 203 23.78 3.11 -1.43
N GLU A 204 24.11 1.92 -0.93
CA GLU A 204 24.05 0.72 -1.76
C GLU A 204 22.63 0.41 -2.26
N ASP A 205 21.60 0.82 -1.51
CA ASP A 205 20.18 0.65 -1.85
C ASP A 205 19.64 1.74 -2.79
N LEU A 206 20.30 2.91 -2.86
CA LEU A 206 19.88 4.04 -3.70
C LEU A 206 21.08 4.59 -4.49
N LYS A 207 21.36 3.96 -5.64
CA LYS A 207 22.46 4.32 -6.54
C LYS A 207 22.00 5.03 -7.81
N SER A 208 20.72 4.94 -8.14
CA SER A 208 20.17 5.41 -9.41
C SER A 208 18.79 6.05 -9.26
N LEU A 209 18.39 6.81 -10.29
CA LEU A 209 17.03 7.34 -10.38
C LEU A 209 15.96 6.24 -10.50
N LYS A 210 16.33 5.03 -10.96
CA LYS A 210 15.44 3.86 -10.96
C LYS A 210 15.15 3.39 -9.54
N ASP A 211 16.15 3.42 -8.65
CA ASP A 211 15.98 3.07 -7.24
C ASP A 211 15.09 4.09 -6.55
N LEU A 212 15.34 5.39 -6.77
CA LEU A 212 14.46 6.45 -6.30
C LEU A 212 13.00 6.24 -6.75
N HIS A 213 12.78 5.83 -8.00
CA HIS A 213 11.45 5.53 -8.50
C HIS A 213 10.77 4.36 -7.76
N ARG A 214 11.49 3.26 -7.52
CA ARG A 214 11.01 2.13 -6.71
C ARG A 214 10.66 2.57 -5.29
N PHE A 215 11.49 3.42 -4.68
CA PHE A 215 11.20 3.96 -3.35
C PHE A 215 9.92 4.79 -3.33
N VAL A 216 9.72 5.69 -4.29
CA VAL A 216 8.58 6.62 -4.26
C VAL A 216 7.27 5.95 -4.67
N GLU A 217 7.29 4.98 -5.59
CA GLU A 217 6.06 4.41 -6.16
C GLU A 217 5.71 3.02 -5.63
N SER A 218 6.68 2.23 -5.18
CA SER A 218 6.46 0.82 -4.84
C SER A 218 7.09 0.39 -3.52
N LEU A 219 7.38 1.32 -2.61
CA LEU A 219 8.00 0.98 -1.33
C LEU A 219 7.16 -0.01 -0.54
N VAL A 220 7.81 -1.15 -0.23
CA VAL A 220 7.31 -2.13 0.72
C VAL A 220 8.33 -2.23 1.86
N ILE A 221 7.88 -1.93 3.07
CA ILE A 221 8.71 -2.02 4.28
C ILE A 221 8.69 -3.46 4.79
N PRO A 222 9.84 -4.13 4.94
CA PRO A 222 9.92 -5.49 5.43
C PRO A 222 9.69 -5.51 6.94
N VAL A 223 8.48 -5.86 7.37
CA VAL A 223 8.19 -6.06 8.78
C VAL A 223 7.96 -7.54 9.00
N GLY A 224 8.73 -8.19 9.87
CA GLY A 224 8.68 -9.64 9.99
C GLY A 224 8.89 -10.12 11.41
N PHE A 225 8.27 -11.26 11.72
CA PHE A 225 8.55 -12.03 12.92
C PHE A 225 8.95 -13.45 12.50
N LEU A 226 10.22 -13.78 12.72
CA LEU A 226 10.92 -14.96 12.20
C LEU A 226 11.81 -15.63 13.28
N PRO A 227 11.33 -15.91 14.51
CA PRO A 227 12.10 -16.67 15.50
C PRO A 227 12.55 -18.03 14.97
N GLY A 228 13.81 -18.38 15.21
CA GLY A 228 14.36 -19.70 14.84
C GLY A 228 14.46 -19.95 13.33
N VAL A 229 14.20 -18.94 12.50
CA VAL A 229 14.32 -18.99 11.04
C VAL A 229 15.37 -17.98 10.61
N ASP A 230 16.20 -18.35 9.62
CA ASP A 230 17.12 -17.40 9.01
C ASP A 230 16.34 -16.23 8.36
N PRO A 231 16.52 -14.98 8.83
CA PRO A 231 15.79 -13.83 8.30
C PRO A 231 16.38 -13.30 6.99
N HIS A 232 17.59 -13.72 6.58
CA HIS A 232 18.25 -13.17 5.38
C HIS A 232 17.42 -13.33 4.11
N PRO A 233 16.86 -14.51 3.77
CA PRO A 233 16.02 -14.65 2.58
C PRO A 233 14.79 -13.75 2.57
N PHE A 234 14.26 -13.39 3.75
CA PHE A 234 13.15 -12.46 3.86
C PHE A 234 13.60 -11.03 3.59
N ARG A 235 14.69 -10.59 4.23
CA ARG A 235 15.26 -9.25 4.03
C ARG A 235 15.67 -9.02 2.56
N ASP A 236 16.29 -10.02 1.95
CA ASP A 236 16.82 -9.94 0.58
C ASP A 236 15.72 -9.93 -0.49
N ALA A 237 14.47 -10.22 -0.12
CA ALA A 237 13.34 -10.16 -1.05
C ALA A 237 12.82 -8.73 -1.30
N PHE A 238 13.35 -7.73 -0.62
CA PHE A 238 12.90 -6.35 -0.72
C PHE A 238 13.92 -5.49 -1.46
N ASP A 239 13.41 -4.45 -2.14
CA ASP A 239 14.24 -3.53 -2.92
C ASP A 239 15.21 -2.70 -2.05
N PHE A 240 14.90 -2.53 -0.77
CA PHE A 240 15.65 -1.72 0.18
C PHE A 240 15.93 -2.50 1.47
N SER A 241 17.18 -2.47 1.90
CA SER A 241 17.62 -3.11 3.14
C SER A 241 16.91 -2.54 4.38
N GLU A 242 16.71 -3.40 5.38
CA GLU A 242 16.15 -3.00 6.68
C GLU A 242 16.97 -1.87 7.32
N GLU A 243 18.31 -1.94 7.21
CA GLU A 243 19.21 -0.91 7.74
C GLU A 243 18.97 0.45 7.08
N TYR A 244 18.90 0.48 5.74
CA TYR A 244 18.65 1.72 5.02
C TYR A 244 17.29 2.32 5.38
N LEU A 245 16.23 1.52 5.41
CA LEU A 245 14.90 1.99 5.77
C LEU A 245 14.83 2.54 7.19
N ARG A 246 15.49 1.87 8.15
CA ARG A 246 15.57 2.34 9.53
C ARG A 246 16.25 3.70 9.62
N ARG A 247 17.33 3.92 8.85
CA ARG A 247 18.02 5.22 8.80
C ARG A 247 17.19 6.30 8.10
N VAL A 248 16.52 5.98 6.98
CA VAL A 248 15.66 6.92 6.26
C VAL A 248 14.52 7.41 7.16
N PHE A 249 13.88 6.49 7.88
CA PHE A 249 12.68 6.76 8.68
C PHE A 249 12.93 7.03 10.16
N HIS A 250 14.19 7.05 10.60
CA HIS A 250 14.57 7.27 12.00
C HIS A 250 13.95 6.24 12.96
N ILE A 251 13.95 4.96 12.55
CA ILE A 251 13.40 3.83 13.31
C ILE A 251 14.52 3.12 14.06
N GLU A 252 14.49 3.21 15.39
CA GLU A 252 15.48 2.57 16.27
C GLU A 252 15.18 1.09 16.46
N GLU A 253 13.92 0.67 16.43
CA GLU A 253 13.52 -0.72 16.56
C GLU A 253 13.87 -1.52 15.31
N PRO A 254 14.15 -2.83 15.44
CA PRO A 254 14.22 -3.71 14.29
C PRO A 254 12.85 -3.80 13.60
N LEU A 255 12.86 -3.82 12.27
CA LEU A 255 11.69 -4.13 11.45
C LEU A 255 11.47 -5.64 11.37
N VAL A 256 12.55 -6.43 11.45
CA VAL A 256 12.48 -7.89 11.47
C VAL A 256 12.97 -8.43 12.80
N TRP A 257 12.07 -9.08 13.54
CA TRP A 257 12.38 -9.83 14.75
C TRP A 257 12.83 -11.25 14.37
N SER A 258 14.02 -11.68 14.78
CA SER A 258 14.52 -13.05 14.53
C SER A 258 14.94 -13.83 15.77
N GLU A 259 14.88 -13.23 16.96
CA GLU A 259 15.24 -13.92 18.21
C GLU A 259 14.27 -15.08 18.50
N GLU A 260 14.79 -16.19 19.04
CA GLU A 260 13.97 -17.31 19.50
C GLU A 260 12.82 -16.83 20.40
N PHE A 261 11.64 -17.40 20.16
CA PHE A 261 10.43 -17.02 20.86
C PHE A 261 10.03 -18.09 21.87
N PRO A 262 10.15 -17.82 23.19
CA PRO A 262 9.62 -18.72 24.19
C PRO A 262 8.08 -18.73 24.12
N GLU A 263 7.45 -19.89 24.24
CA GLU A 263 5.98 -20.00 24.36
C GLU A 263 5.51 -19.62 25.79
N SER A 264 5.85 -18.41 26.25
CA SER A 264 5.50 -17.90 27.59
C SER A 264 4.69 -16.61 27.51
N ALA A 265 3.86 -16.35 28.53
CA ALA A 265 3.06 -15.12 28.60
C ALA A 265 3.91 -13.83 28.54
N GLU A 266 5.12 -13.89 29.08
CA GLU A 266 6.08 -12.78 29.02
C GLU A 266 6.61 -12.53 27.61
N ALA A 267 6.94 -13.59 26.87
CA ALA A 267 7.39 -13.51 25.48
C ALA A 267 6.29 -12.92 24.58
N PHE A 268 5.04 -13.36 24.75
CA PHE A 268 3.89 -12.78 24.05
C PHE A 268 3.67 -11.31 24.39
N SER A 269 3.82 -10.93 25.65
CA SER A 269 3.75 -9.52 26.06
C SER A 269 4.85 -8.69 25.38
N ARG A 270 6.06 -9.24 25.26
CA ARG A 270 7.19 -8.61 24.57
C ARG A 270 6.92 -8.43 23.07
N LEU A 271 6.41 -9.46 22.40
CA LEU A 271 5.98 -9.41 21.00
C LEU A 271 4.90 -8.35 20.78
N ASN A 272 3.87 -8.33 21.63
CA ASN A 272 2.79 -7.36 21.52
C ASN A 272 3.31 -5.93 21.70
N ARG A 273 4.20 -5.68 22.67
CA ARG A 273 4.84 -4.36 22.85
C ARG A 273 5.65 -3.92 21.63
N TRP A 274 6.43 -4.83 21.03
CA TRP A 274 7.19 -4.52 19.82
C TRP A 274 6.27 -4.19 18.64
N ILE A 275 5.26 -5.03 18.36
CA ILE A 275 4.30 -4.78 17.28
C ILE A 275 3.57 -3.46 17.51
N GLU A 276 3.17 -3.15 18.74
CA GLU A 276 2.46 -1.93 19.09
C GLU A 276 3.34 -0.68 18.88
N GLY A 277 4.59 -0.72 19.37
CA GLY A 277 5.56 0.36 19.15
C GLY A 277 5.85 0.59 17.66
N LEU A 278 6.12 -0.49 16.92
CA LEU A 278 6.38 -0.42 15.48
C LEU A 278 5.16 0.07 14.71
N SER A 279 3.96 -0.42 15.04
CA SER A 279 2.70 0.02 14.42
C SER A 279 2.47 1.52 14.62
N LEU A 280 2.76 2.05 15.81
CA LEU A 280 2.63 3.48 16.09
C LEU A 280 3.61 4.32 15.27
N ARG A 281 4.89 3.89 15.18
CA ARG A 281 5.91 4.59 14.38
C ARG A 281 5.55 4.59 12.90
N LEU A 282 5.21 3.43 12.33
CA LEU A 282 4.82 3.31 10.93
C LEU A 282 3.53 4.11 10.64
N LYS A 283 2.54 4.05 11.53
CA LYS A 283 1.32 4.85 11.40
C LYS A 283 1.63 6.35 11.32
N ASN A 284 2.51 6.86 12.18
CA ASN A 284 2.94 8.26 12.15
C ASN A 284 3.59 8.63 10.81
N LEU A 285 4.44 7.76 10.26
CA LEU A 285 5.01 7.96 8.92
C LEU A 285 3.93 8.05 7.84
N ARG A 286 2.91 7.17 7.89
CA ARG A 286 1.81 7.19 6.93
C ARG A 286 0.95 8.45 7.07
N GLU A 287 0.67 8.89 8.30
CA GLU A 287 -0.07 10.12 8.59
C GLU A 287 0.65 11.38 8.10
N LYS A 288 1.99 11.33 8.03
CA LYS A 288 2.81 12.35 7.34
C LYS A 288 2.73 12.28 5.81
N HIS A 289 1.76 11.56 5.25
CA HIS A 289 1.54 11.39 3.81
C HIS A 289 2.67 10.66 3.07
N ILE A 290 3.38 9.77 3.77
CA ILE A 290 4.30 8.84 3.13
C ILE A 290 3.51 7.60 2.75
N ASP A 291 3.42 7.33 1.46
CA ASP A 291 2.72 6.15 0.97
C ASP A 291 3.68 4.96 0.94
N PHE A 292 3.26 3.86 1.56
CA PHE A 292 4.03 2.63 1.60
C PHE A 292 3.12 1.45 1.98
N ARG A 293 3.58 0.25 1.66
CA ARG A 293 2.98 -1.01 2.10
C ARG A 293 3.90 -1.69 3.10
N VAL A 294 3.36 -2.53 3.97
CA VAL A 294 4.14 -3.33 4.92
C VAL A 294 4.13 -4.77 4.43
N GLY A 295 5.29 -5.32 4.10
CA GLY A 295 5.43 -6.73 3.70
C GLY A 295 5.73 -7.59 4.90
N PHE A 296 4.95 -8.65 5.12
CA PHE A 296 5.06 -9.53 6.28
C PHE A 296 5.17 -11.00 5.87
N SER A 297 6.13 -11.74 6.42
CA SER A 297 6.35 -13.16 6.11
C SER A 297 5.18 -14.05 6.58
N SER A 298 4.82 -15.08 5.80
CA SER A 298 3.75 -16.02 6.16
C SER A 298 4.23 -17.27 6.92
N ARG A 299 5.53 -17.40 7.22
CA ARG A 299 6.11 -18.65 7.73
C ARG A 299 5.68 -19.02 9.16
N ILE A 300 5.32 -18.03 9.98
CA ILE A 300 4.87 -18.26 11.37
C ILE A 300 3.47 -17.71 11.47
N VAL A 301 2.50 -18.55 11.11
CA VAL A 301 1.15 -18.13 10.74
C VAL A 301 0.54 -17.28 11.85
N ALA A 302 0.58 -17.67 13.12
CA ALA A 302 -0.13 -16.95 14.18
C ALA A 302 0.49 -15.59 14.55
N ALA A 303 1.81 -15.53 14.72
CA ALA A 303 2.49 -14.28 15.09
C ALA A 303 2.54 -13.29 13.93
N SER A 304 2.72 -13.80 12.71
CA SER A 304 2.67 -13.00 11.50
C SER A 304 1.27 -12.46 11.23
N PHE A 305 0.28 -13.30 11.47
CA PHE A 305 -1.11 -12.94 11.42
C PHE A 305 -1.48 -11.88 12.48
N LEU A 306 -1.04 -12.04 13.73
CA LEU A 306 -1.22 -11.03 14.79
C LEU A 306 -0.68 -9.68 14.34
N ALA A 307 0.57 -9.67 13.86
CA ALA A 307 1.24 -8.46 13.45
C ALA A 307 0.50 -7.79 12.29
N GLY A 308 0.10 -8.55 11.27
CA GLY A 308 -0.68 -7.99 10.16
C GLY A 308 -2.05 -7.44 10.57
N VAL A 309 -2.77 -8.08 11.50
CA VAL A 309 -4.04 -7.53 12.02
C VAL A 309 -3.82 -6.24 12.80
N ARG A 310 -2.78 -6.18 13.63
CA ARG A 310 -2.45 -4.98 14.43
C ARG A 310 -2.04 -3.82 13.53
N LEU A 311 -1.15 -4.06 12.58
CA LEU A 311 -0.72 -3.08 11.59
C LEU A 311 -1.89 -2.59 10.74
N SER A 312 -2.76 -3.51 10.28
CA SER A 312 -3.99 -3.15 9.55
C SER A 312 -4.92 -2.26 10.37
N LYS A 313 -5.13 -2.55 11.66
CA LYS A 313 -5.91 -1.67 12.56
C LYS A 313 -5.29 -0.29 12.76
N ALA A 314 -3.96 -0.22 12.72
CA ALA A 314 -3.24 1.05 12.69
C ALA A 314 -3.41 1.80 11.35
N ARG A 315 -4.24 1.28 10.44
CA ARG A 315 -4.44 1.77 9.08
C ARG A 315 -3.13 1.72 8.30
N LEU A 316 -2.46 0.57 8.28
CA LEU A 316 -1.31 0.30 7.42
C LEU A 316 -1.69 -0.80 6.42
N PRO A 317 -1.44 -0.64 5.11
CA PRO A 317 -1.70 -1.70 4.14
C PRO A 317 -0.66 -2.80 4.35
N VAL A 318 -1.11 -4.03 4.61
CA VAL A 318 -0.20 -5.16 4.89
C VAL A 318 -0.29 -6.18 3.78
N ILE A 319 0.84 -6.49 3.15
CA ILE A 319 1.00 -7.58 2.19
C ILE A 319 1.59 -8.77 2.93
N PHE A 320 0.95 -9.93 2.83
CA PHE A 320 1.54 -11.17 3.31
C PHE A 320 2.34 -11.83 2.20
N LEU A 321 3.55 -12.28 2.53
CA LEU A 321 4.52 -12.84 1.61
C LEU A 321 4.84 -14.29 1.97
N ARG A 322 4.71 -15.21 1.01
CA ARG A 322 5.14 -16.61 1.18
C ARG A 322 6.47 -16.83 0.51
N HIS A 323 7.35 -17.56 1.19
CA HIS A 323 8.57 -18.05 0.58
C HIS A 323 8.27 -19.25 -0.35
N GLU A 324 8.50 -19.08 -1.64
CA GLU A 324 8.37 -20.09 -2.70
C GLU A 324 9.63 -20.06 -3.58
N ASP A 325 10.23 -21.23 -3.84
CA ASP A 325 11.34 -21.38 -4.81
C ASP A 325 12.45 -20.33 -4.69
N SER A 326 12.91 -20.07 -3.46
CA SER A 326 13.95 -19.09 -3.11
C SER A 326 13.55 -17.61 -3.29
N SER A 327 12.25 -17.31 -3.36
CA SER A 327 11.71 -15.95 -3.47
C SER A 327 10.50 -15.75 -2.57
N TYR A 328 10.19 -14.51 -2.20
CA TYR A 328 8.93 -14.20 -1.52
C TYR A 328 7.89 -13.69 -2.53
N ARG A 329 6.69 -14.28 -2.52
CA ARG A 329 5.57 -13.89 -3.38
C ARG A 329 4.41 -13.35 -2.55
N GLU A 330 3.73 -12.33 -3.07
CA GLU A 330 2.50 -11.79 -2.49
C GLU A 330 1.42 -12.89 -2.45
N LEU A 331 0.95 -13.22 -1.24
CA LEU A 331 -0.14 -14.16 -1.03
C LEU A 331 -1.49 -13.44 -1.08
N TYR A 332 -1.62 -12.38 -0.27
CA TYR A 332 -2.80 -11.57 -0.15
C TYR A 332 -2.47 -10.23 0.51
N LEU A 333 -3.33 -9.25 0.27
CA LEU A 333 -3.23 -7.89 0.77
C LEU A 333 -4.38 -7.63 1.74
N ILE A 334 -4.06 -7.07 2.90
CA ILE A 334 -5.05 -6.51 3.82
C ILE A 334 -5.09 -5.00 3.57
N GLU A 335 -6.05 -4.58 2.75
CA GLU A 335 -6.42 -3.17 2.58
C GLU A 335 -7.50 -2.79 3.58
N THR A 336 -7.45 -1.57 4.10
CA THR A 336 -8.54 -1.03 4.91
C THR A 336 -9.67 -0.54 3.99
N ASP A 337 -10.54 -1.45 3.58
CA ASP A 337 -11.76 -1.06 2.88
C ASP A 337 -12.80 -0.53 3.88
N ARG A 338 -13.25 0.70 3.64
CA ARG A 338 -14.41 1.28 4.31
C ARG A 338 -15.67 0.57 3.81
N VAL A 339 -16.15 -0.40 4.56
CA VAL A 339 -17.58 -0.69 4.61
C VAL A 339 -17.94 -0.78 6.10
N GLU A 340 -18.54 0.29 6.63
CA GLU A 340 -19.22 0.24 7.91
C GLU A 340 -20.51 -0.58 7.73
N PRO A 341 -20.72 -1.70 8.45
CA PRO A 341 -22.07 -2.19 8.64
C PRO A 341 -22.74 -1.32 9.71
N GLU A 342 -23.92 -0.82 9.37
CA GLU A 342 -24.87 -0.16 10.29
C GLU A 342 -25.19 -1.11 11.47
N ALA A 343 -25.09 -0.63 12.71
CA ALA A 343 -25.32 -1.39 13.98
C ALA A 343 -26.82 -1.36 14.41
N PRO A 344 -27.32 -1.81 15.60
CA PRO A 344 -26.68 -2.35 16.84
C PRO A 344 -27.45 -3.42 17.73
N GLU A 345 -26.75 -3.98 18.75
CA GLU A 345 -27.10 -4.39 20.17
C GLU A 345 -28.22 -5.41 20.63
N GLU A 346 -27.92 -6.20 21.70
CA GLU A 346 -28.77 -7.23 22.37
C GLU A 346 -28.57 -8.78 22.22
N LEU A 347 -28.03 -9.63 23.15
CA LEU A 347 -28.57 -11.02 23.53
C LEU A 347 -27.73 -12.06 24.37
N ILE A 348 -28.48 -12.98 25.00
CA ILE A 348 -28.19 -14.09 25.95
C ILE A 348 -28.81 -15.45 25.47
N ASP A 349 -28.18 -16.61 25.81
CA ASP A 349 -28.59 -18.06 25.89
C ASP A 349 -29.46 -18.76 24.80
N VAL A 350 -29.52 -20.09 24.53
CA VAL A 350 -28.75 -21.37 24.74
C VAL A 350 -29.43 -22.49 23.85
N LYS A 351 -28.72 -23.61 23.51
CA LYS A 351 -29.16 -25.00 23.09
C LYS A 351 -29.30 -25.39 21.59
N VAL A 352 -28.98 -26.67 21.31
CA VAL A 352 -28.58 -27.25 20.00
C VAL A 352 -29.44 -28.47 19.60
N ARG A 353 -29.76 -28.59 18.29
CA ARG A 353 -29.85 -29.84 17.48
C ARG A 353 -29.77 -29.46 15.98
N GLY A 354 -28.95 -30.13 15.15
CA GLY A 354 -28.42 -29.52 13.92
C GLY A 354 -28.58 -30.24 12.57
N LYS A 355 -28.06 -29.59 11.51
CA LYS A 355 -27.24 -30.12 10.39
C LYS A 355 -26.62 -28.92 9.62
N VAL A 356 -25.29 -29.02 9.35
CA VAL A 356 -24.33 -28.13 8.62
C VAL A 356 -24.60 -26.62 8.65
N GLY A 357 -23.69 -25.87 9.28
CA GLY A 357 -23.98 -24.50 9.71
C GLY A 357 -22.87 -23.45 9.64
N GLU A 358 -23.27 -22.18 9.59
CA GLU A 358 -22.43 -20.98 9.77
C GLU A 358 -21.91 -20.94 11.22
N ILE A 359 -20.70 -20.42 11.49
CA ILE A 359 -20.23 -20.28 12.89
C ILE A 359 -20.20 -18.80 13.28
N ARG A 360 -21.34 -18.26 13.70
CA ARG A 360 -21.40 -16.86 14.16
C ARG A 360 -21.01 -16.74 15.62
N ILE A 361 -20.06 -15.87 15.92
CA ILE A 361 -19.61 -15.59 17.29
C ILE A 361 -20.26 -14.29 17.70
N HIS A 362 -21.17 -14.37 18.67
CA HIS A 362 -22.00 -13.24 19.06
C HIS A 362 -21.44 -12.53 20.28
N THR A 363 -21.50 -11.20 20.26
CA THR A 363 -21.25 -10.38 21.44
C THR A 363 -22.57 -10.09 22.15
N LYS A 364 -22.53 -9.46 23.34
CA LYS A 364 -23.74 -9.18 24.12
C LYS A 364 -24.55 -8.11 23.36
N GLY A 365 -25.39 -8.53 22.42
CA GLY A 365 -25.47 -7.72 21.20
C GLY A 365 -26.38 -8.14 20.05
N ASP A 366 -26.59 -9.41 19.76
CA ASP A 366 -27.04 -9.77 18.42
C ASP A 366 -28.34 -10.59 18.39
N PRO A 367 -29.30 -10.30 17.49
CA PRO A 367 -30.48 -11.15 17.27
C PRO A 367 -30.09 -12.62 17.08
N LEU A 368 -30.88 -13.52 17.67
CA LEU A 368 -30.62 -14.96 17.68
C LEU A 368 -30.44 -15.49 16.24
N PRO A 369 -29.42 -16.32 15.96
CA PRO A 369 -29.21 -16.88 14.64
C PRO A 369 -30.26 -17.96 14.30
N GLU A 370 -30.53 -18.13 13.00
CA GLU A 370 -31.43 -19.16 12.45
C GLU A 370 -30.84 -20.58 12.56
N GLU A 371 -31.65 -21.61 12.25
CA GLU A 371 -31.25 -23.02 12.34
C GLU A 371 -29.96 -23.32 11.56
N GLY A 372 -29.04 -24.03 12.21
CA GLY A 372 -27.74 -24.38 11.62
C GLY A 372 -26.67 -23.32 11.84
N VAL A 373 -26.54 -22.73 13.03
CA VAL A 373 -25.41 -21.84 13.35
C VAL A 373 -24.73 -22.26 14.66
N MET A 374 -23.40 -22.38 14.68
CA MET A 374 -22.61 -22.61 15.89
C MET A 374 -22.27 -21.27 16.54
N SER A 375 -22.77 -21.05 17.76
CA SER A 375 -22.46 -19.88 18.57
C SER A 375 -21.44 -20.21 19.67
N ILE A 376 -20.36 -19.44 19.74
CA ILE A 376 -19.34 -19.54 20.78
C ILE A 376 -19.25 -18.20 21.50
N ARG A 377 -19.50 -18.18 22.81
CA ARG A 377 -19.36 -16.98 23.64
C ARG A 377 -17.91 -16.85 24.09
N THR A 378 -17.23 -15.78 23.71
CA THR A 378 -15.89 -15.47 24.21
C THR A 378 -15.93 -14.44 25.33
N PRO A 379 -15.21 -14.64 26.44
CA PRO A 379 -15.03 -13.58 27.41
C PRO A 379 -14.26 -12.41 26.78
N ALA A 380 -14.58 -11.18 27.21
CA ALA A 380 -13.68 -10.05 27.00
C ALA A 380 -12.43 -10.30 27.85
N GLY A 381 -11.26 -10.39 27.23
CA GLY A 381 -10.02 -10.74 27.91
C GLY A 381 -8.82 -10.63 26.99
N GLU A 382 -7.62 -10.80 27.56
CA GLU A 382 -6.38 -10.87 26.80
C GLU A 382 -6.28 -12.20 26.05
N ALA A 383 -5.48 -12.22 25.00
CA ALA A 383 -5.38 -13.34 24.06
C ALA A 383 -4.88 -14.67 24.69
N LEU A 384 -4.28 -14.57 25.88
CA LEU A 384 -3.78 -15.69 26.69
C LEU A 384 -4.62 -15.93 27.95
N ASP A 385 -5.76 -15.26 28.13
CA ASP A 385 -6.69 -15.66 29.20
C ASP A 385 -7.00 -17.15 29.00
N ALA A 386 -6.86 -17.95 30.06
CA ALA A 386 -7.02 -19.40 30.00
C ALA A 386 -8.37 -19.80 29.36
N ARG A 387 -9.42 -18.97 29.55
CA ARG A 387 -10.73 -19.17 28.95
C ARG A 387 -10.73 -18.89 27.46
N VAL A 388 -9.98 -17.90 26.99
CA VAL A 388 -9.82 -17.60 25.54
C VAL A 388 -9.05 -18.73 24.86
N LEU A 389 -7.97 -19.23 25.48
CA LEU A 389 -7.19 -20.36 24.96
C LEU A 389 -8.00 -21.67 24.95
N GLU A 390 -8.74 -21.96 26.03
CA GLU A 390 -9.63 -23.12 26.10
C GLU A 390 -10.76 -23.03 25.07
N THR A 391 -11.31 -21.83 24.86
CA THR A 391 -12.33 -21.57 23.83
C THR A 391 -11.75 -21.82 22.44
N ALA A 392 -10.56 -21.29 22.13
CA ALA A 392 -9.89 -21.53 20.86
C ALA A 392 -9.55 -23.02 20.65
N ALA A 393 -9.10 -23.73 21.68
CA ALA A 393 -8.85 -25.17 21.62
C ALA A 393 -10.13 -25.98 21.40
N SER A 394 -11.24 -25.56 22.01
CA SER A 394 -12.56 -26.16 21.79
C SER A 394 -13.03 -25.98 20.34
N ILE A 395 -12.87 -24.78 19.78
CA ILE A 395 -13.16 -24.49 18.37
C ILE A 395 -12.27 -25.34 17.46
N ASN A 396 -10.95 -25.35 17.68
CA ASN A 396 -10.00 -26.14 16.89
C ASN A 396 -10.39 -27.62 16.86
N ARG A 397 -10.68 -28.24 18.02
CA ARG A 397 -11.10 -29.65 18.09
C ARG A 397 -12.34 -29.97 17.25
N ARG A 398 -13.21 -28.98 17.00
CA ARG A 398 -14.44 -29.15 16.20
C ARG A 398 -14.25 -28.83 14.74
N ILE A 399 -13.35 -27.89 14.42
CA ILE A 399 -12.98 -27.54 13.05
C ILE A 399 -12.07 -28.62 12.45
N ARG A 400 -11.16 -29.21 13.23
CA ARG A 400 -10.13 -30.12 12.73
C ARG A 400 -10.65 -31.36 11.99
N PRO A 401 -11.76 -31.99 12.43
CA PRO A 401 -12.39 -33.08 11.68
C PRO A 401 -13.04 -32.65 10.35
N LEU A 402 -13.32 -31.36 10.15
CA LEU A 402 -13.94 -30.82 8.93
C LEU A 402 -12.95 -30.73 7.75
N ARG A 403 -11.68 -31.12 7.94
CA ARG A 403 -10.61 -31.13 6.90
C ARG A 403 -10.95 -31.88 5.61
N LEU A 404 -11.93 -32.78 5.64
CA LEU A 404 -12.30 -33.65 4.52
C LEU A 404 -13.29 -33.01 3.53
N GLY A 405 -13.61 -31.72 3.65
CA GLY A 405 -14.46 -30.99 2.71
C GLY A 405 -14.06 -29.53 2.52
N CYS A 406 -14.48 -28.92 1.40
CA CYS A 406 -14.35 -27.47 1.18
C CYS A 406 -15.43 -26.75 1.98
N VAL A 407 -15.06 -26.03 3.04
CA VAL A 407 -16.02 -25.29 3.87
C VAL A 407 -15.52 -23.85 4.06
N ASP A 408 -16.29 -22.89 3.55
CA ASP A 408 -16.14 -21.49 3.92
C ASP A 408 -16.69 -21.31 5.33
N LEU A 409 -15.80 -21.09 6.28
CA LEU A 409 -16.09 -20.97 7.70
C LEU A 409 -15.89 -19.51 8.11
N HIS A 410 -17.00 -18.79 8.19
CA HIS A 410 -17.05 -17.40 8.63
C HIS A 410 -17.17 -17.36 10.15
N LEU A 411 -16.21 -16.75 10.84
CA LEU A 411 -16.22 -16.46 12.28
C LEU A 411 -16.29 -14.97 12.53
N GLU A 412 -16.91 -14.53 13.62
CA GLU A 412 -16.90 -13.13 14.07
C GLU A 412 -16.31 -13.00 15.48
N THR A 413 -15.00 -13.15 15.62
CA THR A 413 -14.36 -13.35 16.92
C THR A 413 -13.94 -12.04 17.59
N SER A 414 -13.70 -12.06 18.91
CA SER A 414 -12.89 -11.00 19.54
C SER A 414 -11.43 -11.08 19.07
N ASN A 415 -10.68 -9.98 19.16
CA ASN A 415 -9.26 -9.95 18.77
C ASN A 415 -8.39 -10.98 19.50
N ALA A 416 -8.71 -11.18 20.79
CA ALA A 416 -8.05 -12.14 21.66
C ALA A 416 -8.32 -13.58 21.21
N LEU A 417 -9.55 -13.89 20.78
CA LEU A 417 -9.87 -15.21 20.24
C LEU A 417 -9.29 -15.41 18.83
N SER A 418 -9.28 -14.38 17.96
CA SER A 418 -8.64 -14.47 16.65
C SER A 418 -7.17 -14.88 16.80
N PHE A 419 -6.50 -14.28 17.80
CA PHE A 419 -5.11 -14.58 18.13
C PHE A 419 -4.92 -16.03 18.59
N ALA A 420 -5.71 -16.49 19.57
CA ALA A 420 -5.63 -17.85 20.07
C ALA A 420 -6.00 -18.91 19.00
N LEU A 421 -6.93 -18.60 18.10
CA LEU A 421 -7.30 -19.47 16.99
C LEU A 421 -6.22 -19.52 15.91
N GLY A 422 -5.58 -18.39 15.60
CA GLY A 422 -4.42 -18.35 14.70
C GLY A 422 -3.30 -19.28 15.18
N TYR A 423 -3.00 -19.26 16.48
CA TYR A 423 -2.01 -20.14 17.12
C TYR A 423 -2.34 -21.63 17.03
N LEU A 424 -3.61 -22.00 17.13
CA LEU A 424 -4.02 -23.41 17.15
C LEU A 424 -4.33 -23.99 15.76
N LEU A 425 -4.40 -23.14 14.73
CA LEU A 425 -4.78 -23.49 13.35
C LEU A 425 -3.68 -23.15 12.34
N GLU A 426 -2.41 -23.13 12.76
CA GLU A 426 -1.26 -22.78 11.90
C GLU A 426 -1.10 -23.69 10.67
N ASP A 427 -1.62 -24.92 10.73
CA ASP A 427 -1.50 -25.94 9.66
C ASP A 427 -2.51 -25.79 8.49
N TYR A 428 -3.30 -24.71 8.40
CA TYR A 428 -4.38 -24.55 7.41
C TYR A 428 -4.03 -23.55 6.29
N GLN A 429 -4.20 -23.97 5.02
CA GLN A 429 -3.65 -23.28 3.85
C GLN A 429 -4.46 -22.09 3.30
N CYS A 430 -5.67 -21.79 3.79
CA CYS A 430 -6.48 -20.67 3.27
C CYS A 430 -7.25 -19.94 4.37
N PHE A 431 -6.89 -18.69 4.60
CA PHE A 431 -7.39 -17.86 5.69
C PHE A 431 -7.60 -16.42 5.19
N ARG A 432 -8.79 -15.85 5.40
CA ARG A 432 -9.16 -14.48 5.03
C ARG A 432 -9.72 -13.75 6.25
N ILE A 433 -9.34 -12.50 6.49
CA ILE A 433 -9.83 -11.71 7.63
C ILE A 433 -10.47 -10.43 7.13
N PHE A 434 -11.55 -10.04 7.80
CA PHE A 434 -12.18 -8.74 7.66
C PHE A 434 -12.18 -7.97 9.00
N HIS A 435 -12.33 -6.66 8.93
CA HIS A 435 -12.28 -5.76 10.09
C HIS A 435 -13.40 -6.07 11.13
N ARG A 436 -13.20 -5.67 12.40
CA ARG A 436 -14.01 -6.02 13.61
C ARG A 436 -13.89 -7.45 14.15
N GLY A 437 -12.83 -8.18 13.79
CA GLY A 437 -12.61 -9.55 14.29
C GLY A 437 -13.40 -10.60 13.50
N LYS A 438 -13.97 -10.21 12.37
CA LYS A 438 -14.53 -11.13 11.39
C LYS A 438 -13.42 -11.87 10.68
N LEU A 439 -13.44 -13.18 10.76
CA LEU A 439 -12.39 -14.07 10.36
C LEU A 439 -13.01 -15.18 9.53
N VAL A 440 -12.77 -15.15 8.23
CA VAL A 440 -13.29 -16.10 7.24
C VAL A 440 -12.20 -17.13 6.93
N TYR A 441 -12.28 -18.29 7.59
CA TYR A 441 -11.51 -19.47 7.21
C TYR A 441 -12.10 -20.05 5.93
N VAL A 442 -11.25 -20.49 5.01
CA VAL A 442 -11.67 -21.40 3.95
C VAL A 442 -10.93 -22.71 4.20
N LEU A 443 -11.64 -23.68 4.77
CA LEU A 443 -11.09 -25.01 4.96
C LEU A 443 -10.94 -25.64 3.57
N ARG A 444 -9.69 -25.73 3.10
CA ARG A 444 -9.34 -26.51 1.93
C ARG A 444 -8.59 -27.76 2.39
N PRO A 445 -8.85 -28.93 1.80
CA PRO A 445 -7.98 -30.08 2.00
C PRO A 445 -6.53 -29.66 1.69
N GLY A 446 -5.62 -29.90 2.63
CA GLY A 446 -4.19 -29.68 2.39
C GLY A 446 -3.69 -30.68 1.36
N ASP A 447 -2.98 -30.20 0.34
CA ASP A 447 -2.22 -30.90 -0.72
C ASP A 447 -2.86 -32.14 -1.39
N GLY A 448 -4.14 -32.41 -1.16
CA GLY A 448 -4.97 -33.38 -1.88
C GLY A 448 -5.75 -32.69 -2.99
N GLU A 449 -6.10 -33.44 -4.04
CA GLU A 449 -6.77 -32.96 -5.26
C GLU A 449 -7.75 -31.80 -5.03
N ARG A 450 -7.53 -30.68 -5.74
CA ARG A 450 -8.36 -29.48 -5.60
C ARG A 450 -9.80 -29.77 -6.03
N VAL A 451 -10.75 -29.22 -5.28
CA VAL A 451 -12.18 -29.29 -5.59
C VAL A 451 -12.46 -28.48 -6.86
N PRO A 452 -13.13 -29.04 -7.88
CA PRO A 452 -13.35 -28.34 -9.15
C PRO A 452 -14.33 -27.17 -9.05
N TYR A 453 -14.09 -26.11 -9.83
CA TYR A 453 -15.05 -25.03 -10.07
C TYR A 453 -16.07 -25.47 -11.11
N LEU A 454 -17.37 -25.43 -10.80
CA LEU A 454 -18.44 -25.73 -11.75
C LEU A 454 -18.86 -24.46 -12.49
N LEU A 455 -18.66 -24.44 -13.81
CA LEU A 455 -18.91 -23.28 -14.67
C LEU A 455 -19.95 -23.59 -15.74
N ASN A 456 -20.67 -22.58 -16.21
CA ASN A 456 -21.49 -22.69 -17.43
C ASN A 456 -20.76 -22.22 -18.70
N ALA A 457 -19.64 -21.52 -18.54
CA ALA A 457 -18.77 -21.07 -19.62
C ALA A 457 -17.37 -20.82 -19.07
N PHE A 458 -16.36 -21.00 -19.92
CA PHE A 458 -14.98 -20.60 -19.63
C PHE A 458 -14.62 -19.34 -20.41
N SER A 459 -13.86 -18.44 -19.79
CA SER A 459 -13.38 -17.20 -20.40
C SER A 459 -11.90 -16.98 -20.08
N LEU A 460 -11.13 -16.48 -21.03
CA LEU A 460 -9.72 -16.12 -20.79
C LEU A 460 -9.56 -15.05 -19.70
N ASN A 461 -10.57 -14.21 -19.50
CA ASN A 461 -10.58 -13.24 -18.40
C ASN A 461 -10.55 -13.91 -17.03
N MET A 462 -10.87 -15.21 -16.94
CA MET A 462 -10.77 -15.97 -15.70
C MET A 462 -9.32 -16.30 -15.35
N ILE A 463 -8.34 -16.17 -16.25
CA ILE A 463 -6.94 -16.47 -15.92
C ILE A 463 -6.31 -15.27 -15.20
N GLU A 464 -5.77 -15.50 -14.00
CA GLU A 464 -5.15 -14.44 -13.19
C GLU A 464 -3.75 -14.06 -13.70
N SER A 465 -3.01 -15.00 -14.28
CA SER A 465 -1.65 -14.81 -14.77
C SER A 465 -1.60 -14.27 -16.20
N SER A 466 -0.58 -13.45 -16.51
CA SER A 466 -0.34 -12.92 -17.87
C SER A 466 0.15 -13.99 -18.86
N ARG A 467 0.54 -15.17 -18.36
CA ARG A 467 0.90 -16.37 -19.11
C ARG A 467 0.45 -17.61 -18.33
N ALA A 468 -0.18 -18.56 -19.00
CA ALA A 468 -0.59 -19.85 -18.44
C ALA A 468 -0.68 -20.90 -19.55
N PHE A 469 -0.51 -22.18 -19.21
CA PHE A 469 -0.84 -23.31 -20.08
C PHE A 469 -2.20 -23.88 -19.65
N LEU A 470 -3.08 -24.11 -20.61
CA LEU A 470 -4.39 -24.69 -20.35
C LEU A 470 -4.44 -26.11 -20.92
N GLU A 471 -4.77 -27.06 -20.07
CA GLU A 471 -5.14 -28.40 -20.49
C GLU A 471 -6.65 -28.49 -20.48
N ILE A 472 -7.25 -28.76 -21.64
CA ILE A 472 -8.70 -28.84 -21.81
C ILE A 472 -9.03 -30.22 -22.38
N GLU A 473 -9.80 -30.99 -21.62
CA GLU A 473 -10.30 -32.30 -22.06
C GLU A 473 -11.84 -32.33 -22.01
N GLU A 474 -12.46 -32.94 -23.02
CA GLU A 474 -13.88 -33.26 -22.99
C GLU A 474 -14.09 -34.43 -22.03
N LEU A 475 -15.00 -34.26 -21.06
CA LEU A 475 -15.26 -35.23 -20.02
C LEU A 475 -16.63 -35.88 -20.25
N PRO A 476 -16.73 -37.22 -20.33
CA PRO A 476 -18.00 -37.91 -20.42
C PRO A 476 -18.92 -37.59 -19.23
N LEU A 477 -20.23 -37.51 -19.48
CA LEU A 477 -21.21 -37.18 -18.44
C LEU A 477 -21.09 -38.04 -17.17
N PRO A 478 -20.97 -39.38 -17.24
CA PRO A 478 -20.85 -40.20 -16.04
C PRO A 478 -19.64 -39.82 -15.18
N GLU A 479 -18.48 -39.61 -15.82
CA GLU A 479 -17.24 -39.22 -15.16
C GLU A 479 -17.33 -37.82 -14.54
N ALA A 480 -17.95 -36.87 -15.25
CA ALA A 480 -18.18 -35.53 -14.75
C ALA A 480 -19.09 -35.53 -13.52
N LEU A 481 -20.18 -36.30 -13.54
CA LEU A 481 -21.10 -36.41 -12.40
C LEU A 481 -20.46 -37.15 -11.23
N GLU A 482 -19.66 -38.18 -11.48
CA GLU A 482 -18.89 -38.90 -10.45
C GLU A 482 -17.90 -37.96 -9.78
N GLU A 483 -17.08 -37.24 -10.55
CA GLU A 483 -16.12 -36.27 -10.02
C GLU A 483 -16.80 -35.17 -9.19
N LEU A 484 -17.90 -34.61 -9.67
CA LEU A 484 -18.67 -33.57 -8.96
C LEU A 484 -19.33 -34.10 -7.67
N ARG A 485 -19.68 -35.39 -7.61
CA ARG A 485 -20.27 -36.03 -6.42
C ARG A 485 -19.21 -36.42 -5.40
N GLU A 486 -18.10 -37.01 -5.84
CA GLU A 486 -17.03 -37.49 -4.97
C GLU A 486 -16.16 -36.35 -4.43
N LYS A 487 -15.71 -35.43 -5.30
CA LYS A 487 -14.81 -34.33 -4.92
C LYS A 487 -15.55 -33.09 -4.43
N GLY A 488 -16.85 -32.99 -4.71
CA GLY A 488 -17.63 -31.77 -4.53
C GLY A 488 -17.32 -30.72 -5.59
N PHE A 489 -17.89 -29.52 -5.46
CA PHE A 489 -17.61 -28.40 -6.38
C PHE A 489 -17.95 -27.05 -5.76
N VAL A 490 -17.36 -25.98 -6.30
CA VAL A 490 -17.77 -24.59 -6.06
C VAL A 490 -18.50 -24.06 -7.28
N SER A 491 -19.76 -23.64 -7.13
CA SER A 491 -20.58 -23.19 -8.26
C SER A 491 -20.29 -21.74 -8.66
N PHE A 492 -19.94 -21.55 -9.93
CA PHE A 492 -19.83 -20.27 -10.62
C PHE A 492 -20.75 -20.26 -11.86
N VAL A 493 -21.88 -20.96 -11.75
CA VAL A 493 -22.92 -21.01 -12.78
C VAL A 493 -23.71 -19.71 -12.77
N SER A 494 -23.60 -18.93 -13.85
CA SER A 494 -24.14 -17.58 -13.94
C SER A 494 -25.61 -17.48 -14.35
N HIS A 495 -26.17 -18.55 -14.92
CA HIS A 495 -27.57 -18.61 -15.37
C HIS A 495 -28.39 -19.58 -14.52
N GLY A 496 -29.54 -19.11 -14.02
CA GLY A 496 -30.47 -19.92 -13.21
C GLY A 496 -30.98 -21.16 -13.95
N SER A 497 -31.27 -21.04 -15.24
CA SER A 497 -31.71 -22.17 -16.06
C SER A 497 -30.64 -23.26 -16.20
N THR A 498 -29.37 -22.88 -16.30
CA THR A 498 -28.25 -23.85 -16.30
C THR A 498 -28.05 -24.49 -14.93
N ALA A 499 -28.19 -23.71 -13.86
CA ALA A 499 -28.09 -24.20 -12.49
C ALA A 499 -29.21 -25.22 -12.18
N GLU A 500 -30.43 -24.99 -12.67
CA GLU A 500 -31.54 -25.94 -12.52
C GLU A 500 -31.27 -27.27 -13.24
N VAL A 501 -30.81 -27.22 -14.50
CA VAL A 501 -30.42 -28.43 -15.27
C VAL A 501 -29.36 -29.23 -14.50
N LEU A 502 -28.30 -28.57 -14.07
CA LEU A 502 -27.21 -29.21 -13.31
C LEU A 502 -27.70 -29.75 -11.96
N SER A 503 -28.61 -29.05 -11.28
CA SER A 503 -29.17 -29.49 -10.01
C SER A 503 -29.92 -30.82 -10.16
N ARG A 504 -30.72 -30.94 -11.23
CA ARG A 504 -31.45 -32.17 -11.56
C ARG A 504 -30.50 -33.31 -11.92
N MET A 505 -29.47 -33.04 -12.72
CA MET A 505 -28.47 -34.05 -13.13
C MET A 505 -27.63 -34.56 -11.94
N LEU A 506 -27.28 -33.67 -11.00
CA LEU A 506 -26.47 -33.99 -9.84
C LEU A 506 -27.29 -34.58 -8.68
N GLY A 507 -28.61 -34.36 -8.66
CA GLY A 507 -29.48 -34.74 -7.55
C GLY A 507 -29.27 -33.88 -6.29
N ARG A 508 -28.66 -32.70 -6.43
CA ARG A 508 -28.41 -31.73 -5.35
C ARG A 508 -28.47 -30.31 -5.90
N GLU A 509 -28.83 -29.33 -5.07
CA GLU A 509 -28.92 -27.93 -5.48
C GLU A 509 -27.57 -27.37 -5.97
N VAL A 510 -27.57 -26.73 -7.14
CA VAL A 510 -26.48 -25.95 -7.70
C VAL A 510 -26.88 -24.48 -7.60
N ARG A 511 -26.18 -23.69 -6.79
CA ARG A 511 -26.49 -22.27 -6.60
C ARG A 511 -26.04 -21.44 -7.79
N VAL A 512 -26.81 -20.42 -8.13
CA VAL A 512 -26.42 -19.40 -9.11
C VAL A 512 -25.40 -18.47 -8.48
N SER A 513 -24.31 -18.19 -9.19
CA SER A 513 -23.31 -17.21 -8.78
C SER A 513 -22.96 -16.28 -9.93
N ARG A 514 -23.02 -14.96 -9.67
CA ARG A 514 -22.63 -13.89 -10.61
C ARG A 514 -21.27 -13.28 -10.26
N GLU A 515 -20.56 -13.89 -9.31
CA GLU A 515 -19.26 -13.40 -8.88
C GLU A 515 -18.20 -13.64 -9.96
N PRO A 516 -17.26 -12.71 -10.15
CA PRO A 516 -16.16 -12.92 -11.08
C PRO A 516 -15.20 -14.00 -10.54
N LEU A 517 -14.91 -15.01 -11.36
CA LEU A 517 -13.90 -16.04 -11.05
C LEU A 517 -12.52 -15.65 -11.60
N ARG A 518 -11.48 -15.91 -10.80
CA ARG A 518 -10.08 -15.89 -11.19
C ARG A 518 -9.43 -17.23 -10.84
N LEU A 519 -8.95 -17.94 -11.86
CA LEU A 519 -8.30 -19.24 -11.82
C LEU A 519 -6.78 -19.07 -11.73
N ARG A 520 -6.18 -19.81 -10.81
CA ARG A 520 -4.76 -19.88 -10.52
C ARG A 520 -4.16 -21.18 -11.01
N GLN A 521 -2.83 -21.25 -11.05
CA GLN A 521 -2.12 -22.50 -11.30
C GLN A 521 -2.60 -23.60 -10.34
N GLY A 522 -2.89 -24.77 -10.90
CA GLY A 522 -3.40 -25.95 -10.22
C GLY A 522 -4.92 -25.99 -10.06
N ASP A 523 -5.64 -24.92 -10.41
CA ASP A 523 -7.10 -24.94 -10.37
C ASP A 523 -7.66 -25.81 -11.49
N VAL A 524 -8.75 -26.50 -11.16
CA VAL A 524 -9.54 -27.32 -12.08
C VAL A 524 -10.93 -26.71 -12.19
N ALA A 525 -11.39 -26.51 -13.41
CA ALA A 525 -12.77 -26.11 -13.67
C ALA A 525 -13.49 -27.16 -14.51
N LEU A 526 -14.68 -27.58 -14.07
CA LEU A 526 -15.61 -28.38 -14.84
C LEU A 526 -16.64 -27.46 -15.50
N VAL A 527 -16.56 -27.33 -16.80
CA VAL A 527 -17.36 -26.41 -17.61
C VAL A 527 -18.50 -27.20 -18.25
N PHE A 528 -19.72 -26.95 -17.79
CA PHE A 528 -20.94 -27.44 -18.43
C PHE A 528 -21.36 -26.48 -19.54
N GLN A 529 -21.10 -26.88 -20.79
CA GLN A 529 -21.43 -26.08 -21.95
C GLN A 529 -22.65 -26.64 -22.66
N LEU A 530 -23.74 -25.87 -22.69
CA LEU A 530 -24.89 -26.19 -23.53
C LEU A 530 -24.51 -26.00 -25.01
N ARG A 531 -24.79 -27.01 -25.85
CA ARG A 531 -24.63 -26.92 -27.31
C ARG A 531 -25.81 -26.20 -27.98
N VAL A 532 -26.71 -25.64 -27.18
CA VAL A 532 -27.87 -24.86 -27.62
C VAL A 532 -27.69 -23.45 -27.12
N ARG A 533 -27.74 -22.47 -28.02
CA ARG A 533 -27.70 -21.05 -27.64
C ARG A 533 -29.08 -20.66 -27.09
N PRO A 534 -29.23 -20.41 -25.78
CA PRO A 534 -30.50 -19.94 -25.24
C PRO A 534 -30.80 -18.54 -25.78
N ARG A 535 -32.07 -18.19 -25.93
CA ARG A 535 -32.44 -16.77 -26.10
C ARG A 535 -32.06 -16.01 -24.82
N GLU A 536 -31.68 -14.75 -24.93
CA GLU A 536 -31.37 -13.93 -23.75
C GLU A 536 -32.56 -13.92 -22.78
N GLY A 537 -32.30 -14.29 -21.51
CA GLY A 537 -33.33 -14.40 -20.48
C GLY A 537 -34.19 -15.67 -20.53
N GLN A 538 -33.90 -16.65 -21.41
CA GLN A 538 -34.67 -17.88 -21.49
C GLN A 538 -34.50 -18.75 -20.23
N VAL A 539 -35.63 -19.06 -19.60
CA VAL A 539 -35.76 -20.12 -18.58
C VAL A 539 -36.25 -21.37 -19.30
N PHE A 540 -35.55 -22.49 -19.14
CA PHE A 540 -35.97 -23.76 -19.74
C PHE A 540 -37.12 -24.37 -18.93
N THR A 541 -38.15 -24.84 -19.62
CA THR A 541 -39.22 -25.67 -19.05
C THR A 541 -38.72 -27.07 -18.71
N GLU A 542 -39.46 -27.81 -17.89
CA GLU A 542 -39.12 -29.18 -17.49
C GLU A 542 -38.97 -30.12 -18.69
N GLU A 543 -39.84 -29.99 -19.69
CA GLU A 543 -39.77 -30.74 -20.94
C GLU A 543 -38.54 -30.37 -21.79
N GLU A 544 -38.13 -29.09 -21.79
CA GLU A 544 -36.93 -28.64 -22.50
C GLU A 544 -35.65 -29.14 -21.84
N ILE A 545 -35.58 -29.09 -20.50
CA ILE A 545 -34.46 -29.66 -19.75
C ILE A 545 -34.34 -31.16 -20.02
N ARG A 546 -35.47 -31.88 -20.02
CA ARG A 546 -35.51 -33.30 -20.32
C ARG A 546 -34.96 -33.61 -21.72
N ARG A 547 -35.36 -32.84 -22.73
CA ARG A 547 -34.82 -32.98 -24.10
C ARG A 547 -33.34 -32.66 -24.19
N ILE A 548 -32.85 -31.62 -23.49
CA ILE A 548 -31.41 -31.30 -23.45
C ILE A 548 -30.60 -32.50 -22.93
N VAL A 549 -31.12 -33.17 -21.90
CA VAL A 549 -30.49 -34.36 -21.31
C VAL A 549 -30.62 -35.58 -22.22
N GLU A 550 -31.81 -35.89 -22.73
CA GLU A 550 -32.08 -37.06 -23.59
C GLU A 550 -31.36 -36.98 -24.95
N GLU A 551 -31.23 -35.77 -25.52
CA GLU A 551 -30.58 -35.53 -26.81
C GLU A 551 -29.06 -35.26 -26.68
N ASN A 552 -28.47 -35.35 -25.49
CA ASN A 552 -27.05 -35.05 -25.21
C ASN A 552 -26.60 -33.68 -25.77
N ARG A 553 -27.41 -32.64 -25.62
CA ARG A 553 -27.15 -31.31 -26.19
C ARG A 553 -26.29 -30.42 -25.29
N PHE A 554 -25.30 -31.03 -24.66
CA PHE A 554 -24.34 -30.38 -23.78
C PHE A 554 -23.01 -31.13 -23.79
N THR A 555 -21.98 -30.51 -23.22
CA THR A 555 -20.66 -31.12 -23.04
C THR A 555 -20.08 -30.66 -21.73
N PHE A 556 -19.38 -31.56 -21.04
CA PHE A 556 -18.51 -31.18 -19.93
C PHE A 556 -17.08 -31.07 -20.45
N PHE A 557 -16.41 -29.99 -20.07
CA PHE A 557 -14.96 -29.86 -20.24
C PHE A 557 -14.30 -29.78 -18.88
N ARG A 558 -13.18 -30.49 -18.70
CA ARG A 558 -12.28 -30.26 -17.59
C ARG A 558 -11.15 -29.34 -18.08
N VAL A 559 -11.00 -28.21 -17.42
CA VAL A 559 -9.96 -27.21 -17.71
C VAL A 559 -8.99 -27.19 -16.53
N ARG A 560 -7.72 -27.51 -16.76
CA ARG A 560 -6.65 -27.36 -15.77
C ARG A 560 -5.73 -26.22 -16.15
N VAL A 561 -5.41 -25.36 -15.18
CA VAL A 561 -4.49 -24.23 -15.37
C VAL A 561 -3.10 -24.62 -14.86
N HIS A 562 -2.12 -24.59 -15.75
CA HIS A 562 -0.70 -24.84 -15.47
C HIS A 562 0.12 -23.55 -15.67
N SER A 563 1.28 -23.44 -15.02
CA SER A 563 2.21 -22.31 -15.18
C SER A 563 3.08 -22.41 -16.42
#